data_AF-A0A7G9NZX3-F1
#
_entry.id   AF-A0A7G9NZX3-F1
#
_cell.length_a   1.000
_cell.length_b   1.000
_cell.length_c   1.000
_cell.angle_alpha   90.00
_cell.angle_beta   90.00
_cell.angle_gamma   90.00
#
_symmetry.space_group_name_H-M   'P 1'
#
loop_
_entity.id
_entity.type
_entity.pdbx_description
1 polymer ?
#
loop_
_entity_poly.entity_id
_entity_poly.type
_entity_poly.pdbx_seq_one_letter_code
_entity_poly.pdbx_strand_id
1 'polypeptide(L)' 'MEMFVIYFNPSDFVGCMVIRRFSICGDGAILPDEQAWYVHSAADRSRECLEDVRQHIPSGLTCIKRSLYDDPVIVETWV' A
#
# COMPACT_ATOMS: atom_id res chain seq x y z
N MET A 1 5.34 15.20 2.31
CA MET A 1 4.85 14.40 1.16
C MET A 1 4.34 13.09 1.72
N GLU A 2 3.29 12.50 1.16
CA GLU A 2 2.74 11.24 1.66
C GLU A 2 3.06 10.12 0.68
N MET A 3 3.21 8.91 1.21
CA MET A 3 3.35 7.69 0.44
C MET A 3 2.33 6.67 0.93
N PHE A 4 1.69 5.96 0.02
CA PHE A 4 0.78 4.87 0.32
C PHE A 4 1.30 3.59 -0.31
N VAL A 5 1.32 2.50 0.45
CA VAL A 5 1.77 1.20 -0.04
C VAL A 5 0.64 0.19 0.13
N ILE A 6 0.29 -0.48 -0.96
CA ILE A 6 -0.66 -1.59 -0.96
C ILE A 6 0.13 -2.88 -0.77
N TYR A 7 -0.22 -3.65 0.24
CA TYR A 7 0.28 -4.99 0.50
C TYR A 7 -0.81 -6.01 0.23
N PHE A 8 -0.45 -7.22 -0.17
CA PHE A 8 -1.34 -8.37 -0.15
C PHE A 8 -0.73 -9.51 0.65
N ASN A 9 -1.51 -10.02 1.58
CA ASN A 9 -1.18 -11.09 2.50
C ASN A 9 0.10 -10.80 3.32
N PRO A 10 0.24 -9.62 3.97
CA PRO A 10 1.32 -9.40 4.92
C PRO A 10 1.11 -10.30 6.15
N SER A 11 2.19 -10.57 6.89
CA SER A 11 2.18 -11.55 7.99
C SER A 11 1.25 -11.20 9.14
N ASP A 12 0.96 -9.91 9.34
CA ASP A 12 0.05 -9.38 10.36
C ASP A 12 -1.42 -9.28 9.89
N PHE A 13 -1.69 -9.44 8.59
CA PHE A 13 -3.03 -9.47 8.01
C PHE A 13 -3.13 -10.53 6.89
N VAL A 14 -3.11 -11.80 7.30
CA VAL A 14 -3.20 -12.94 6.38
C VAL A 14 -4.54 -12.91 5.61
N GLY A 15 -4.50 -13.13 4.30
CA GLY A 15 -5.67 -13.11 3.41
C GLY A 15 -6.30 -11.73 3.22
N CYS A 16 -5.53 -10.66 3.43
CA CYS A 16 -6.02 -9.28 3.27
C CYS A 16 -5.15 -8.47 2.30
N MET A 17 -5.78 -7.50 1.62
CA MET A 17 -5.09 -6.34 1.08
C MET A 17 -5.04 -5.24 2.14
N VAL A 18 -3.88 -4.64 2.33
CA VAL A 18 -3.65 -3.62 3.36
C VAL A 18 -3.01 -2.40 2.73
N ILE A 19 -3.57 -1.23 3.00
CA ILE A 19 -2.92 0.05 2.68
C ILE A 19 -2.22 0.53 3.95
N ARG A 20 -0.94 0.89 3.85
CA ARG A 20 -0.24 1.65 4.90
C ARG A 20 0.18 3.01 4.35
N ARG A 21 0.03 4.03 5.19
CA ARG A 21 0.47 5.39 4.90
C ARG A 21 1.83 5.63 5.55
N PHE A 22 2.68 6.36 4.85
CA PHE A 22 3.96 6.82 5.33
C PHE A 22 4.08 8.32 5.11
N SER A 23 4.59 9.01 6.13
CA SER A 23 4.95 10.43 6.05
C SER A 23 6.40 10.56 5.59
N ILE A 24 6.64 11.31 4.53
CA ILE A 24 7.98 11.68 4.08
C ILE A 24 8.31 13.07 4.64
N CYS A 25 9.25 13.09 5.57
CA CYS A 25 9.73 14.27 6.26
C CYS A 25 10.74 15.06 5.39
N GLY A 26 10.95 16.33 5.72
CA GLY A 26 11.83 17.22 4.94
C GLY A 26 13.32 16.85 4.96
N ASP A 27 13.73 15.99 5.89
CA ASP A 27 15.05 15.37 5.99
C ASP A 27 15.17 14.05 5.21
N GLY A 28 14.11 13.64 4.51
CA GLY A 28 14.04 12.38 3.78
C GLY A 28 13.67 11.17 4.64
N ALA A 29 13.41 11.34 5.94
CA ALA A 29 12.92 10.25 6.77
C ALA A 29 11.53 9.80 6.31
N ILE A 30 11.33 8.49 6.24
CA ILE A 30 10.04 7.86 5.92
C ILE A 30 9.51 7.25 7.20
N LEU A 31 8.44 7.83 7.74
CA LEU A 31 7.82 7.40 8.99
C LEU A 31 6.51 6.66 8.69
N PRO A 32 6.39 5.37 9.06
CA PRO A 32 5.12 4.67 8.94
C PRO A 32 4.10 5.23 9.93
N ASP A 33 2.84 5.25 9.54
CA ASP A 33 1.74 5.35 10.49
C ASP A 33 1.68 4.07 11.34
N GLU A 34 1.33 4.21 12.63
CA GLU A 34 1.26 3.07 13.56
C GLU A 34 0.15 2.07 13.21
N GLN A 35 -0.89 2.52 12.51
CA GLN A 35 -2.03 1.70 12.11
C GLN A 35 -2.13 1.59 10.60
N ALA A 36 -2.68 0.47 10.13
CA ALA A 36 -3.07 0.34 8.74
C ALA A 36 -4.08 1.43 8.37
N TRP A 37 -3.88 2.06 7.22
CA TRP A 37 -4.79 3.08 6.69
C TRP A 37 -6.13 2.45 6.28
N TYR A 38 -6.06 1.27 5.65
CA TYR A 38 -7.23 0.53 5.20
C TYR A 38 -6.90 -0.97 5.13
N VAL A 39 -7.87 -1.81 5.48
CA VAL A 39 -7.75 -3.27 5.43
C VAL A 39 -8.97 -3.84 4.71
N HIS A 40 -8.73 -4.65 3.69
CA HIS A 40 -9.75 -5.32 2.91
C HIS A 40 -9.49 -6.83 2.91
N SER A 41 -10.47 -7.63 3.35
CA SER A 41 -10.36 -9.09 3.22
C SER A 41 -10.41 -9.46 1.74
N ALA A 42 -9.36 -10.12 1.26
CA ALA A 42 -9.17 -10.38 -0.15
C ALA A 42 -8.84 -11.86 -0.35
N ALA A 43 -9.67 -12.57 -1.11
CA ALA A 43 -9.40 -13.96 -1.45
C ALA A 43 -8.17 -14.09 -2.38
N ASP A 44 -7.88 -13.06 -3.19
CA ASP A 44 -6.81 -13.05 -4.18
C ASP A 44 -6.29 -11.64 -4.52
N ARG A 45 -5.32 -11.57 -5.44
CA ARG A 45 -4.77 -10.34 -6.04
C ARG A 45 -5.47 -9.97 -7.35
N SER A 46 -6.75 -10.26 -7.50
CA SER A 46 -7.48 -9.94 -8.72
C SER A 46 -7.48 -8.44 -8.99
N ARG A 47 -7.63 -8.09 -10.27
CA ARG A 47 -7.70 -6.69 -10.70
C ARG A 47 -8.87 -5.97 -10.02
N GLU A 48 -10.02 -6.62 -9.93
CA GLU A 48 -11.23 -6.05 -9.30
C GLU A 48 -10.96 -5.68 -7.83
N CYS A 49 -10.40 -6.60 -7.06
CA CYS A 49 -10.02 -6.34 -5.67
C CYS A 49 -9.01 -5.18 -5.56
N LEU A 50 -8.03 -5.11 -6.48
CA LEU A 50 -7.04 -4.05 -6.46
C LEU A 50 -7.65 -2.67 -6.79
N GLU A 51 -8.55 -2.59 -7.78
CA GLU A 51 -9.27 -1.34 -8.10
C GLU A 51 -10.12 -0.86 -6.90
N ASP A 52 -10.78 -1.76 -6.18
CA ASP A 52 -11.57 -1.41 -4.98
C ASP A 52 -10.68 -0.85 -3.85
N VAL A 53 -9.51 -1.44 -3.64
CA VAL A 53 -8.55 -0.96 -2.64
C VAL A 53 -7.99 0.40 -3.04
N ARG A 54 -7.69 0.63 -4.32
CA ARG A 54 -7.18 1.92 -4.83
C ARG A 54 -8.15 3.10 -4.60
N GLN A 55 -9.46 2.86 -4.51
CA GLN A 55 -10.43 3.91 -4.19
C GLN A 55 -10.21 4.57 -2.81
N HIS A 56 -9.44 3.92 -1.93
CA HIS A 56 -9.10 4.43 -0.60
C HIS A 56 -7.78 5.21 -0.54
N ILE A 57 -7.08 5.32 -1.68
CA ILE A 57 -5.88 6.14 -1.83
C ILE A 57 -6.29 7.55 -2.28
N PRO A 58 -5.76 8.63 -1.67
CA PRO A 58 -6.05 9.99 -2.10
C PRO A 58 -5.75 10.21 -3.58
N SER A 59 -6.63 10.95 -4.26
CA SER A 59 -6.43 11.36 -5.65
C SER A 59 -5.21 12.26 -5.82
N GLY A 60 -4.57 12.21 -6.98
CA GLY A 60 -3.42 13.06 -7.31
C GLY A 60 -2.05 12.43 -7.03
N LEU A 61 -2.03 11.22 -6.46
CA LEU A 61 -0.83 10.41 -6.31
C LEU A 61 -0.55 9.58 -7.58
N THR A 62 0.71 9.28 -7.81
CA THR A 62 1.17 8.46 -8.93
C THR A 62 1.61 7.08 -8.44
N CYS A 63 1.12 6.03 -9.09
CA CYS A 63 1.59 4.68 -8.83
C CYS A 63 3.00 4.49 -9.42
N ILE A 64 3.94 4.14 -8.55
CA ILE A 64 5.32 3.85 -8.88
C ILE A 64 5.45 2.37 -9.24
N LYS A 65 6.15 2.12 -10.36
CA LYS A 65 6.42 0.77 -10.81
C LYS A 65 7.27 0.03 -9.78
N ARG A 66 6.83 -1.17 -9.42
CA ARG A 66 7.59 -2.08 -8.56
C ARG A 66 8.97 -2.43 -9.11
N SER A 67 9.92 -2.56 -8.19
CA SER A 67 11.22 -3.16 -8.42
C SER A 67 11.16 -4.68 -8.30
N LEU A 68 12.05 -5.37 -9.00
CA LEU A 68 12.23 -6.83 -8.87
C LEU A 68 12.76 -7.24 -7.48
N TYR A 69 13.32 -6.28 -6.74
CA TYR A 69 13.87 -6.48 -5.40
C TYR A 69 12.89 -6.11 -4.28
N ASP A 70 11.71 -5.60 -4.62
CA ASP A 70 10.70 -5.30 -3.62
C ASP A 70 10.18 -6.57 -2.98
N ASP A 71 9.80 -6.48 -1.70
CA ASP A 71 9.14 -7.57 -1.01
C ASP A 71 7.92 -8.06 -1.83
N PRO A 72 7.79 -9.37 -2.10
CA PRO A 72 6.64 -9.94 -2.81
C PRO A 72 5.26 -9.58 -2.24
N VAL A 73 5.17 -9.22 -0.96
CA VAL A 73 3.91 -8.78 -0.34
C VAL A 73 3.49 -7.39 -0.81
N ILE A 74 4.42 -6.54 -1.25
CA ILE A 74 4.11 -5.22 -1.80
C ILE A 74 3.46 -5.43 -3.18
N VAL A 75 2.32 -4.78 -3.42
CA VAL A 75 1.59 -4.83 -4.69
C VAL A 75 1.78 -3.53 -5.45
N GLU A 76 1.67 -2.39 -4.76
CA GLU A 76 1.82 -1.06 -5.35
C GLU A 76 2.37 -0.06 -4.33
N THR A 77 3.04 0.97 -4.84
CA THR A 77 3.49 2.13 -4.07
C THR A 77 2.99 3.39 -4.77
N TRP A 78 2.42 4.32 -4.02
CA TRP A 78 1.79 5.55 -4.51
C TRP A 78 2.40 6.75 -3.80
N VAL A 79 2.79 7.79 -4.54
CA VAL A 79 3.43 9.03 -4.03
C VAL A 79 2.94 10.28 -4.74
#